data_AF-A0A0Q8PHU5-F1
#
_entry.id   AF-A0A0Q8PHU5-F1
#
_cell.length_a   1.000
_cell.length_b   1.000
_cell.length_c   1.000
_cell.angle_alpha   90.00
_cell.angle_beta   90.00
_cell.angle_gamma   90.00
#
_symmetry.space_group_name_H-M   'P 1'
#
loop_
_entity.id
_entity.type
_entity.pdbx_description
1 polymer ?
#
loop_
_entity_poly.entity_id
_entity_poly.type
_entity_poly.pdbx_seq_one_letter_code
_entity_poly.pdbx_strand_id
1 'polypeptide(L)'
;MESRQRVVRRNTLLSRLLNAAAAVALALLVYSVIRDNLPDQLRGSWPWKLKFLDIQSATTAALAALGASLARAQYARTVRPALGHSGRAVDGMAPFGQRAWACSLTNAGQDVAVVSEISYLVTLLPAVPGEPSRVPGTWGTALQAIEGIAAEGLEVRKDFMLTVITAGTPLPGQGMRFLGWFTEKAMRVVDEVYIRVQVVDRVGDTHERIIACLKAADRSPAHIDPELS
;
A
#
# COMPACT_ATOMS: atom_id res chain seq x y z
N MET A 1 12.73 -6.68 9.75
CA MET A 1 12.16 -5.68 8.79
C MET A 1 10.84 -5.14 9.33
N GLU A 2 10.57 -3.84 9.16
CA GLU A 2 9.35 -3.21 9.67
C GLU A 2 8.15 -3.57 8.78
N SER A 3 7.15 -4.25 9.34
CA SER A 3 5.99 -4.79 8.60
C SER A 3 4.76 -3.86 8.59
N ARG A 4 4.93 -2.62 9.04
CA ARG A 4 3.84 -1.63 9.10
C ARG A 4 3.61 -1.02 7.72
N GLN A 5 2.34 -0.86 7.36
CA GLN A 5 1.98 -0.12 6.14
C GLN A 5 2.35 1.35 6.30
N ARG A 6 3.03 1.91 5.30
CA ARG A 6 3.41 3.32 5.25
C ARG A 6 2.95 3.98 3.95
N VAL A 7 2.68 5.29 4.01
CA VAL A 7 2.43 6.09 2.81
C VAL A 7 3.78 6.54 2.27
N VAL A 8 4.13 6.13 1.04
CA VAL A 8 5.43 6.42 0.43
C VAL A 8 5.37 7.70 -0.40
N ARG A 9 4.26 7.93 -1.10
CA ARG A 9 4.07 9.11 -1.94
C ARG A 9 2.63 9.56 -1.90
N ARG A 10 2.40 10.86 -1.75
CA ARG A 10 1.06 11.46 -1.92
C ARG A 10 0.94 12.07 -3.30
N ASN A 11 -0.23 11.98 -3.91
CA ASN A 11 -0.52 12.70 -5.14
C ASN A 11 -0.66 14.19 -4.85
N THR A 12 0.45 14.91 -5.03
CA THR A 12 0.55 16.32 -4.65
C THR A 12 -0.17 17.24 -5.62
N LEU A 13 -0.44 16.85 -6.86
CA LEU A 13 -0.94 17.79 -7.88
C LEU A 13 -2.35 18.26 -7.55
N LEU A 14 -3.28 17.32 -7.39
CA LEU A 14 -4.67 17.65 -7.10
C LEU A 14 -4.85 18.19 -5.68
N SER A 15 -4.06 17.70 -4.72
CA SER A 15 -4.07 18.23 -3.34
C SER A 15 -3.55 19.67 -3.27
N ARG A 16 -2.44 19.99 -3.96
CA ARG A 16 -1.89 21.35 -3.98
C ARG A 16 -2.82 22.31 -4.69
N LEU A 17 -3.44 21.88 -5.79
CA LEU A 17 -4.37 22.72 -6.54
C LEU A 17 -5.58 23.12 -5.68
N LEU A 18 -6.20 22.16 -4.97
CA LEU A 18 -7.32 22.46 -4.09
C LEU A 18 -6.92 23.33 -2.90
N ASN A 19 -5.75 23.07 -2.30
CA ASN A 19 -5.25 23.89 -1.20
C ASN A 19 -4.91 25.32 -1.65
N ALA A 20 -4.31 25.47 -2.84
CA ALA A 20 -4.02 26.77 -3.43
C ALA A 20 -5.30 27.52 -3.77
N ALA A 21 -6.29 26.86 -4.37
CA ALA A 21 -7.59 27.44 -4.66
C ALA A 21 -8.29 27.91 -3.38
N ALA A 22 -8.26 27.11 -2.31
CA ALA A 22 -8.81 27.49 -1.00
C ALA A 22 -8.07 28.68 -0.38
N ALA A 23 -6.74 28.70 -0.45
CA ALA A 23 -5.93 29.81 0.05
C ALA A 23 -6.20 31.11 -0.71
N VAL A 24 -6.28 31.06 -2.05
CA VAL A 24 -6.61 32.20 -2.90
C VAL A 24 -8.03 32.69 -2.61
N ALA A 25 -9.02 31.79 -2.51
CA ALA A 25 -10.40 32.17 -2.24
C ALA A 25 -10.55 32.83 -0.85
N LEU A 26 -9.85 32.31 0.17
CA LEU A 26 -9.80 32.93 1.50
C LEU A 26 -9.13 34.30 1.48
N ALA A 27 -8.01 34.45 0.76
CA ALA A 27 -7.33 35.74 0.61
C ALA A 27 -8.23 36.78 -0.07
N LEU A 28 -8.96 36.38 -1.12
CA LEU A 28 -9.93 37.23 -1.80
C LEU A 28 -11.10 37.60 -0.89
N LEU A 29 -11.60 36.66 -0.07
CA LEU A 29 -12.64 36.95 0.90
C LEU A 29 -12.18 37.96 1.96
N VAL A 30 -11.01 37.75 2.56
CA VAL A 30 -10.42 38.68 3.53
C VAL A 30 -10.24 40.06 2.89
N TYR A 31 -9.73 40.12 1.66
CA TYR A 31 -9.59 41.37 0.92
C TYR A 31 -10.94 42.07 0.71
N SER A 32 -11.96 41.37 0.23
CA SER A 32 -13.29 41.94 -0.02
C SER A 32 -13.95 42.43 1.28
N VAL A 33 -13.81 41.69 2.38
CA VAL A 33 -14.31 42.09 3.70
C VAL A 33 -13.60 43.36 4.19
N ILE A 34 -12.26 43.42 4.14
CA ILE A 34 -11.53 44.62 4.57
C ILE A 34 -11.93 45.82 3.71
N ARG A 35 -11.98 45.64 2.38
CA ARG A 35 -12.30 46.71 1.42
C ARG A 35 -13.68 47.32 1.64
N ASP A 36 -14.70 46.49 1.86
CA ASP A 36 -16.07 46.97 2.08
C ASP A 36 -16.25 47.64 3.45
N ASN A 37 -15.41 47.30 4.43
CA ASN A 37 -15.39 47.95 5.74
C ASN A 37 -14.50 49.22 5.80
N LEU A 38 -13.76 49.54 4.74
CA LEU A 38 -12.93 50.75 4.70
C LEU A 38 -13.77 52.02 4.44
N PRO A 39 -13.41 53.16 5.04
CA PRO A 39 -13.95 54.47 4.69
C PRO A 39 -13.77 54.80 3.20
N ASP A 40 -14.71 55.54 2.60
CA ASP A 40 -14.70 55.85 1.16
C ASP A 40 -13.41 56.54 0.68
N GLN A 41 -12.80 57.35 1.54
CA GLN A 41 -11.53 58.06 1.29
C GLN A 41 -10.37 57.08 1.04
N LEU A 42 -10.32 55.97 1.77
CA LEU A 42 -9.26 54.96 1.65
C LEU A 42 -9.55 53.96 0.53
N ARG A 43 -10.83 53.76 0.18
CA ARG A 43 -11.24 52.84 -0.89
C ARG A 43 -10.77 53.28 -2.28
N GLY A 44 -10.50 54.56 -2.48
CA GLY A 44 -9.93 55.12 -3.72
C GLY A 44 -8.41 54.96 -3.86
N SER A 45 -7.70 54.60 -2.78
CA SER A 45 -6.25 54.44 -2.77
C SER A 45 -5.82 53.02 -3.19
N TRP A 46 -4.59 52.89 -3.67
CA TRP A 46 -4.00 51.57 -3.93
C TRP A 46 -3.68 50.88 -2.59
N PRO A 47 -3.95 49.57 -2.40
CA PRO A 47 -4.49 48.59 -3.36
C PRO A 47 -6.03 48.45 -3.37
N TRP A 48 -6.76 49.20 -2.55
CA TRP A 48 -8.21 49.06 -2.32
C TRP A 48 -9.11 49.53 -3.47
N LYS A 49 -8.54 50.29 -4.40
CA LYS A 49 -9.19 50.69 -5.66
C LYS A 49 -9.59 49.49 -6.52
N LEU A 50 -8.89 48.36 -6.41
CA LEU A 50 -9.18 47.15 -7.17
C LEU A 50 -10.42 46.43 -6.59
N LYS A 51 -11.35 46.00 -7.44
CA LYS A 51 -12.50 45.16 -7.04
C LYS A 51 -12.37 43.81 -7.74
N PHE A 52 -11.80 42.83 -7.04
CA PHE A 52 -11.63 41.48 -7.59
C PHE A 52 -12.96 40.70 -7.57
N LEU A 53 -13.58 40.58 -6.40
CA LEU A 53 -14.86 39.91 -6.17
C LEU A 53 -15.70 40.71 -5.18
N ASP A 54 -17.03 40.63 -5.30
CA ASP A 54 -17.92 41.06 -4.23
C ASP A 54 -17.92 40.03 -3.07
N ILE A 55 -18.40 40.45 -1.89
CA ILE A 55 -18.42 39.57 -0.71
C ILE A 55 -19.19 38.28 -0.98
N GLN A 56 -20.31 38.36 -1.71
CA GLN A 56 -21.13 37.18 -2.01
C GLN A 56 -20.37 36.15 -2.86
N SER A 57 -19.71 36.58 -3.94
CA SER A 57 -18.92 35.68 -4.79
C SER A 57 -17.68 35.17 -4.08
N ALA A 58 -16.98 36.02 -3.31
CA ALA A 58 -15.81 35.62 -2.55
C ALA A 58 -16.15 34.58 -1.45
N THR A 59 -17.28 34.77 -0.78
CA THR A 59 -17.80 33.82 0.22
C THR A 59 -18.12 32.48 -0.44
N THR A 60 -18.83 32.51 -1.58
CA THR A 60 -19.18 31.30 -2.33
C THR A 60 -17.94 30.55 -2.80
N ALA A 61 -16.94 31.26 -3.34
CA ALA A 61 -15.67 30.67 -3.77
C ALA A 61 -14.90 30.03 -2.60
N ALA A 62 -14.83 30.71 -1.45
CA ALA A 62 -14.15 30.21 -0.27
C ALA A 62 -14.83 28.95 0.29
N LEU A 63 -16.17 28.98 0.43
CA LEU A 63 -16.95 27.84 0.88
C LEU A 63 -16.80 26.64 -0.08
N ALA A 64 -16.88 26.87 -1.39
CA ALA A 64 -16.73 25.82 -2.39
C ALA A 64 -15.33 25.19 -2.35
N ALA A 65 -14.27 26.01 -2.29
CA ALA A 65 -12.90 25.51 -2.27
C ALA A 65 -12.56 24.76 -0.97
N LEU A 66 -12.99 25.28 0.18
CA LEU A 66 -12.84 24.60 1.46
C LEU A 66 -13.64 23.30 1.52
N GLY A 67 -14.90 23.33 1.07
CA GLY A 67 -15.76 22.15 0.99
C GLY A 67 -15.15 21.06 0.11
N ALA A 68 -14.65 21.42 -1.07
CA ALA A 68 -13.96 20.50 -1.97
C ALA A 68 -12.68 19.90 -1.35
N SER A 69 -11.88 20.72 -0.65
CA SER A 69 -10.67 20.25 0.04
C SER A 69 -11.00 19.25 1.16
N LEU A 70 -11.99 19.57 1.99
CA LEU A 70 -12.48 18.68 3.05
C LEU A 70 -13.07 17.39 2.49
N ALA A 71 -13.91 17.47 1.46
CA ALA A 71 -14.49 16.31 0.81
C ALA A 71 -13.41 15.38 0.24
N ARG A 72 -12.36 15.93 -0.39
CA ARG A 72 -11.21 15.14 -0.84
C ARG A 72 -10.48 14.48 0.32
N ALA A 73 -10.24 15.22 1.41
CA ALA A 73 -9.54 14.67 2.57
C ALA A 73 -10.31 13.50 3.20
N GLN A 74 -11.64 13.60 3.27
CA GLN A 74 -12.50 12.50 3.72
C GLN A 74 -12.46 11.33 2.74
N TYR A 75 -12.62 11.61 1.43
CA TYR A 75 -12.58 10.58 0.40
C TYR A 75 -11.25 9.80 0.42
N ALA A 76 -10.11 10.50 0.51
CA ALA A 76 -8.78 9.88 0.60
C ALA A 76 -8.61 8.98 1.83
N ARG A 77 -9.25 9.31 2.95
CA ARG A 77 -9.26 8.43 4.14
C ARG A 77 -10.10 7.18 3.92
N THR A 78 -11.25 7.33 3.25
CA THR A 78 -12.17 6.21 2.98
C THR A 78 -11.61 5.22 1.97
N VAL A 79 -10.93 5.70 0.93
CA VAL A 79 -10.33 4.84 -0.11
C VAL A 79 -8.94 4.33 0.24
N ARG A 80 -8.43 4.66 1.43
CA ARG A 80 -7.10 4.25 1.86
C ARG A 80 -7.06 2.71 1.92
N PRO A 81 -6.11 2.05 1.23
CA PRO A 81 -5.97 0.61 1.33
C PRO A 81 -5.57 0.22 2.75
N ALA A 82 -6.08 -0.90 3.23
CA ALA A 82 -5.66 -1.50 4.48
C ALA A 82 -5.03 -2.86 4.15
N LEU A 83 -3.76 -2.83 3.76
CA LEU A 83 -3.06 -4.04 3.34
C LEU A 83 -2.79 -4.91 4.56
N GLY A 84 -3.19 -6.17 4.52
CA GLY A 84 -2.92 -7.18 5.52
C GLY A 84 -2.25 -8.41 4.91
N HIS A 85 -1.90 -9.36 5.75
CA HIS A 85 -1.48 -10.69 5.30
C HIS A 85 -2.00 -11.72 6.28
N SER A 86 -2.23 -12.92 5.78
CA SER A 86 -2.53 -14.10 6.57
C SER A 86 -1.67 -15.26 6.09
N GLY A 87 -1.23 -16.07 7.03
CA GLY A 87 -0.60 -17.36 6.79
C GLY A 87 -1.43 -18.44 7.48
N ARG A 88 -1.59 -19.59 6.85
CA ARG A 88 -2.30 -20.74 7.44
C ARG A 88 -1.82 -22.07 6.90
N ALA A 89 -1.91 -23.11 7.71
CA ALA A 89 -1.72 -24.49 7.29
C ALA A 89 -2.93 -24.98 6.49
N VAL A 90 -2.70 -25.47 5.27
CA VAL A 90 -3.73 -25.95 4.35
C VAL A 90 -3.34 -27.31 3.75
N ASP A 91 -4.35 -28.14 3.50
CA ASP A 91 -4.19 -29.39 2.76
C ASP A 91 -4.58 -29.19 1.28
N GLY A 92 -4.04 -30.05 0.40
CA GLY A 92 -4.43 -30.11 -1.01
C GLY A 92 -3.91 -28.98 -1.92
N MET A 93 -3.18 -27.99 -1.39
CA MET A 93 -2.51 -26.96 -2.22
C MET A 93 -1.18 -27.43 -2.83
N ALA A 94 -0.41 -28.22 -2.07
CA ALA A 94 0.82 -28.84 -2.58
C ALA A 94 0.49 -30.19 -3.25
N PRO A 95 1.32 -30.65 -4.21
CA PRO A 95 1.10 -31.94 -4.86
C PRO A 95 1.00 -33.10 -3.86
N PHE A 96 0.32 -34.16 -4.27
CA PHE A 96 0.15 -35.39 -3.49
C PHE A 96 -0.56 -35.17 -2.14
N GLY A 97 -1.35 -34.10 -2.00
CA GLY A 97 -2.11 -33.80 -0.78
C GLY A 97 -1.22 -33.39 0.39
N GLN A 98 0.03 -32.99 0.13
CA GLN A 98 0.92 -32.51 1.19
C GLN A 98 0.36 -31.25 1.83
N ARG A 99 0.56 -31.15 3.15
CA ARG A 99 0.23 -29.95 3.90
C ARG A 99 1.27 -28.88 3.63
N ALA A 100 0.79 -27.65 3.45
CA ALA A 100 1.64 -26.51 3.19
C ALA A 100 1.19 -25.30 4.01
N TRP A 101 2.13 -24.43 4.32
CA TRP A 101 1.86 -23.10 4.84
C TRP A 101 1.53 -22.18 3.67
N ALA A 102 0.27 -21.77 3.55
CA ALA A 102 -0.23 -20.87 2.51
C ALA A 102 -0.26 -19.44 3.01
N CYS A 103 0.21 -18.52 2.16
CA CYS A 103 0.29 -17.09 2.44
C CYS A 103 -0.60 -16.31 1.47
N SER A 104 -1.34 -15.35 2.02
CA SER A 104 -2.22 -14.46 1.26
C SER A 104 -2.05 -13.01 1.68
N LEU A 105 -2.16 -12.11 0.72
CA LEU A 105 -2.28 -10.67 0.88
C LEU A 105 -3.75 -10.29 0.91
N THR A 106 -4.16 -9.45 1.85
CA THR A 106 -5.52 -8.93 1.91
C THR A 106 -5.52 -7.41 1.75
N ASN A 107 -6.56 -6.87 1.11
CA ASN A 107 -6.87 -5.44 1.19
C ASN A 107 -8.18 -5.29 1.96
N ALA A 108 -8.10 -5.03 3.25
CA ALA A 108 -9.25 -4.77 4.11
C ALA A 108 -9.84 -3.35 3.93
N GLY A 109 -9.36 -2.59 2.94
CA GLY A 109 -9.95 -1.33 2.52
C GLY A 109 -11.25 -1.54 1.77
N GLN A 110 -12.03 -0.47 1.59
CA GLN A 110 -13.31 -0.51 0.88
C GLN A 110 -13.15 -0.43 -0.65
N ASP A 111 -12.03 0.11 -1.14
CA ASP A 111 -11.80 0.37 -2.56
C ASP A 111 -10.64 -0.49 -3.11
N VAL A 112 -10.56 -0.57 -4.43
CA VAL A 112 -9.47 -1.23 -5.15
C VAL A 112 -8.18 -0.42 -5.00
N ALA A 113 -7.08 -1.12 -4.78
CA ALA A 113 -5.73 -0.56 -4.91
C ALA A 113 -5.00 -1.30 -6.03
N VAL A 114 -4.17 -0.61 -6.80
CA VAL A 114 -3.46 -1.21 -7.93
C VAL A 114 -2.00 -1.36 -7.57
N VAL A 115 -1.43 -2.56 -7.72
CA VAL A 115 0.01 -2.78 -7.49
C VAL A 115 0.82 -1.91 -8.45
N SER A 116 1.68 -1.04 -7.93
CA SER A 116 2.59 -0.23 -8.73
C SER A 116 3.97 -0.87 -8.83
N GLU A 117 4.44 -1.45 -7.74
CA GLU A 117 5.74 -2.10 -7.66
C GLU A 117 5.65 -3.27 -6.67
N ILE A 118 6.40 -4.33 -6.95
CA ILE A 118 6.54 -5.46 -6.04
C ILE A 118 7.95 -6.03 -6.12
N SER A 119 8.52 -6.30 -4.95
CA SER A 119 9.84 -6.94 -4.83
C SER A 119 9.82 -8.02 -3.76
N TYR A 120 10.71 -8.98 -3.93
CA TYR A 120 10.81 -10.19 -3.13
C TYR A 120 12.23 -10.28 -2.56
N LEU A 121 12.33 -10.72 -1.32
CA LEU A 121 13.59 -11.03 -0.65
C LEU A 121 13.43 -12.36 0.06
N VAL A 122 14.34 -13.29 -0.21
CA VAL A 122 14.38 -14.60 0.44
C VAL A 122 15.58 -14.62 1.39
N THR A 123 15.34 -15.08 2.61
CA THR A 123 16.41 -15.42 3.56
C THR A 123 16.35 -16.90 3.85
N LEU A 124 17.52 -17.52 3.87
CA LEU A 124 17.68 -18.96 4.10
C LEU A 124 18.13 -19.19 5.54
N LEU A 125 17.77 -20.34 6.09
CA LEU A 125 18.28 -20.77 7.38
C LEU A 125 19.80 -20.98 7.29
N PRO A 126 20.55 -20.82 8.40
CA PRO A 126 21.97 -21.09 8.44
C PRO A 126 22.28 -22.49 7.90
N ALA A 127 23.38 -22.61 7.17
CA ALA A 127 23.85 -23.90 6.70
C ALA A 127 24.25 -24.78 7.92
N VAL A 128 24.10 -26.10 7.78
CA VAL A 128 24.54 -27.06 8.80
C VAL A 128 26.07 -26.98 8.93
N PRO A 129 26.67 -27.20 10.11
CA PRO A 129 28.13 -27.17 10.24
C PRO A 129 28.82 -28.06 9.21
N GLY A 130 29.67 -27.48 8.36
CA GLY A 130 30.38 -28.17 7.27
C GLY A 130 29.91 -27.79 5.86
N GLU A 131 28.80 -27.08 5.72
CA GLU A 131 28.33 -26.52 4.46
C GLU A 131 28.81 -25.06 4.25
N PRO A 132 28.93 -24.60 2.99
CA PRO A 132 29.30 -23.23 2.69
C PRO A 132 28.26 -22.24 3.25
N SER A 133 28.76 -21.09 3.72
CA SER A 133 27.90 -20.02 4.23
C SER A 133 26.94 -19.51 3.14
N ARG A 134 25.64 -19.56 3.43
CA ARG A 134 24.61 -19.00 2.55
C ARG A 134 24.66 -17.48 2.57
N VAL A 135 24.62 -16.86 1.39
CA VAL A 135 24.61 -15.40 1.23
C VAL A 135 23.18 -14.88 1.47
N PRO A 136 22.99 -13.78 2.21
CA PRO A 136 21.68 -13.15 2.32
C PRO A 136 21.14 -12.76 0.95
N GLY A 137 19.87 -13.05 0.68
CA GLY A 137 19.24 -12.62 -0.55
C GLY A 137 19.24 -11.08 -0.71
N THR A 138 19.03 -10.63 -1.94
CA THR A 138 18.77 -9.22 -2.25
C THR A 138 17.32 -9.04 -2.69
N TRP A 139 16.78 -7.82 -2.53
CA TRP A 139 15.47 -7.49 -3.12
C TRP A 139 15.51 -7.64 -4.63
N GLY A 140 14.55 -8.37 -5.17
CA GLY A 140 14.48 -8.69 -6.59
C GLY A 140 13.07 -9.02 -7.06
N THR A 141 12.98 -9.62 -8.24
CA THR A 141 11.72 -10.06 -8.84
C THR A 141 11.24 -11.38 -8.23
N ALA A 142 9.98 -11.74 -8.49
CA ALA A 142 9.45 -13.05 -8.10
C ALA A 142 10.29 -14.20 -8.68
N LEU A 143 10.77 -14.05 -9.92
CA LEU A 143 11.60 -15.07 -10.58
C LEU A 143 12.94 -15.25 -9.88
N GLN A 144 13.61 -14.15 -9.52
CA GLN A 144 14.87 -14.22 -8.76
C GLN A 144 14.68 -14.86 -7.38
N ALA A 145 13.55 -14.61 -6.71
CA ALA A 145 13.22 -15.28 -5.46
C ALA A 145 12.96 -16.78 -5.65
N ILE A 146 12.24 -17.16 -6.71
CA ILE A 146 11.99 -18.58 -7.05
C ILE A 146 13.32 -19.28 -7.36
N GLU A 147 14.18 -18.68 -8.18
CA GLU A 147 15.51 -19.20 -8.51
C GLU A 147 16.38 -19.34 -7.26
N GLY A 148 16.36 -18.34 -6.37
CA GLY A 148 17.10 -18.39 -5.11
C GLY A 148 16.66 -19.50 -4.17
N ILE A 149 15.36 -19.81 -4.11
CA ILE A 149 14.86 -20.96 -3.34
C ILE A 149 15.20 -22.28 -4.04
N ALA A 150 15.06 -22.34 -5.37
CA ALA A 150 15.33 -23.54 -6.15
C ALA A 150 16.81 -23.95 -6.15
N ALA A 151 17.72 -22.98 -6.05
CA ALA A 151 19.16 -23.21 -5.94
C ALA A 151 19.54 -24.06 -4.71
N GLU A 152 18.69 -24.11 -3.67
CA GLU A 152 18.87 -24.94 -2.48
C GLU A 152 18.30 -26.37 -2.65
N GLY A 153 18.01 -26.80 -3.88
CA GLY A 153 17.50 -28.15 -4.18
C GLY A 153 16.01 -28.33 -3.90
N LEU A 154 15.27 -27.23 -3.78
CA LEU A 154 13.80 -27.24 -3.66
C LEU A 154 13.14 -27.16 -5.04
N GLU A 155 12.11 -27.97 -5.26
CA GLU A 155 11.40 -28.03 -6.53
C GLU A 155 10.18 -27.10 -6.55
N VAL A 156 10.10 -26.24 -7.57
CA VAL A 156 8.96 -25.33 -7.76
C VAL A 156 7.69 -26.14 -8.05
N ARG A 157 6.57 -25.73 -7.46
CA ARG A 157 5.26 -26.41 -7.48
C ARG A 157 5.25 -27.78 -6.82
N LYS A 158 6.33 -28.23 -6.17
CA LYS A 158 6.37 -29.44 -5.36
C LYS A 158 6.66 -29.13 -3.90
N ASP A 159 7.75 -28.41 -3.65
CA ASP A 159 8.18 -28.03 -2.31
C ASP A 159 7.69 -26.62 -1.95
N PHE A 160 7.56 -25.74 -2.94
CA PHE A 160 7.04 -24.39 -2.75
C PHE A 160 6.42 -23.84 -4.03
N MET A 161 5.61 -22.81 -3.89
CA MET A 161 5.14 -22.01 -5.01
C MET A 161 5.04 -20.55 -4.60
N LEU A 162 5.55 -19.65 -5.44
CA LEU A 162 5.30 -18.21 -5.33
C LEU A 162 4.44 -17.75 -6.50
N THR A 163 3.43 -16.92 -6.21
CA THR A 163 2.61 -16.29 -7.22
C THR A 163 3.35 -15.08 -7.77
N VAL A 164 3.51 -15.04 -9.09
CA VAL A 164 4.07 -13.88 -9.79
C VAL A 164 2.99 -12.80 -9.87
N ILE A 165 3.15 -11.75 -9.08
CA ILE A 165 2.31 -10.55 -9.13
C ILE A 165 3.08 -9.48 -9.88
N THR A 166 2.41 -8.75 -10.77
CA THR A 166 3.03 -7.70 -11.58
C THR A 166 2.38 -6.35 -11.31
N ALA A 167 3.07 -5.27 -11.69
CA ALA A 167 2.49 -3.94 -11.72
C ALA A 167 1.21 -3.92 -12.58
N GLY A 168 0.21 -3.15 -12.16
CA GLY A 168 -1.11 -3.12 -12.76
C GLY A 168 -2.10 -4.14 -12.19
N THR A 169 -1.65 -5.10 -11.37
CA THR A 169 -2.55 -6.08 -10.74
C THR A 169 -3.50 -5.37 -9.76
N PRO A 170 -4.83 -5.50 -9.92
CA PRO A 170 -5.78 -4.95 -8.97
C PRO A 170 -5.85 -5.79 -7.69
N LEU A 171 -5.90 -5.12 -6.55
CA LEU A 171 -6.22 -5.68 -5.23
C LEU A 171 -7.60 -5.14 -4.82
N PRO A 172 -8.68 -5.90 -5.04
CA PRO A 172 -10.03 -5.44 -4.74
C PRO A 172 -10.19 -5.13 -3.25
N GLY A 173 -11.07 -4.19 -2.94
CA GLY A 173 -11.47 -3.90 -1.55
C GLY A 173 -12.15 -5.13 -0.94
N GLN A 174 -11.88 -5.37 0.34
CA GLN A 174 -12.22 -6.61 1.07
C GLN A 174 -11.75 -7.88 0.34
N GLY A 175 -10.71 -7.77 -0.49
CA GLY A 175 -10.21 -8.84 -1.34
C GLY A 175 -9.01 -9.58 -0.74
N MET A 176 -8.81 -10.80 -1.19
CA MET A 176 -7.63 -11.62 -0.90
C MET A 176 -6.90 -11.98 -2.19
N ARG A 177 -5.57 -11.95 -2.15
CA ARG A 177 -4.69 -12.38 -3.23
C ARG A 177 -3.72 -13.41 -2.69
N PHE A 178 -3.71 -14.58 -3.29
CA PHE A 178 -2.78 -15.63 -2.94
C PHE A 178 -1.33 -15.22 -3.30
N LEU A 179 -0.40 -15.37 -2.35
CA LEU A 179 1.02 -15.01 -2.52
C LEU A 179 1.88 -16.23 -2.81
N GLY A 180 1.58 -17.37 -2.18
CA GLY A 180 2.41 -18.57 -2.30
C GLY A 180 2.16 -19.57 -1.18
N TRP A 181 2.74 -20.75 -1.32
CA TRP A 181 2.72 -21.79 -0.30
C TRP A 181 4.10 -22.46 -0.17
N PHE A 182 4.36 -23.04 1.00
CA PHE A 182 5.62 -23.71 1.33
C PHE A 182 5.33 -25.00 2.08
N THR A 183 5.90 -26.14 1.65
CA THR A 183 5.81 -27.39 2.41
C THR A 183 6.75 -27.35 3.62
N GLU A 184 6.60 -28.31 4.54
CA GLU A 184 7.55 -28.52 5.63
C GLU A 184 8.99 -28.63 5.12
N LYS A 185 9.21 -29.35 4.00
CA LYS A 185 10.55 -29.48 3.39
C LYS A 185 11.13 -28.12 3.01
N ALA A 186 10.33 -27.24 2.40
CA ALA A 186 10.79 -25.90 2.07
C ALA A 186 11.05 -25.04 3.31
N MET A 187 10.19 -25.10 4.33
CA MET A 187 10.33 -24.32 5.57
C MET A 187 11.51 -24.75 6.47
N ARG A 188 12.10 -25.93 6.22
CA ARG A 188 13.36 -26.38 6.84
C ARG A 188 14.60 -25.75 6.22
N VAL A 189 14.48 -25.14 5.04
CA VAL A 189 15.58 -24.51 4.31
C VAL A 189 15.40 -22.99 4.26
N VAL A 190 14.18 -22.55 3.93
CA VAL A 190 13.83 -21.14 3.84
C VAL A 190 13.52 -20.61 5.24
N ASP A 191 14.22 -19.55 5.65
CA ASP A 191 13.93 -18.89 6.92
C ASP A 191 12.73 -17.95 6.79
N GLU A 192 12.77 -17.06 5.80
CA GLU A 192 11.72 -16.07 5.60
C GLU A 192 11.64 -15.65 4.12
N VAL A 193 10.42 -15.31 3.68
CA VAL A 193 10.16 -14.71 2.38
C VAL A 193 9.46 -13.38 2.60
N TYR A 194 10.19 -12.30 2.38
CA TYR A 194 9.67 -10.95 2.44
C TYR A 194 9.13 -10.52 1.08
N ILE A 195 7.90 -10.01 1.07
CA ILE A 195 7.29 -9.42 -0.12
C ILE A 195 6.99 -7.96 0.17
N ARG A 196 7.64 -7.05 -0.55
CA ARG A 196 7.37 -5.62 -0.48
C ARG A 196 6.40 -5.26 -1.59
N VAL A 197 5.21 -4.84 -1.21
CA VAL A 197 4.15 -4.45 -2.15
C VAL A 197 3.94 -2.95 -2.03
N GLN A 198 4.05 -2.25 -3.16
CA GLN A 198 3.59 -0.88 -3.31
C GLN A 198 2.31 -0.85 -4.13
N VAL A 199 1.31 -0.11 -3.64
CA VAL A 199 0.01 0.03 -4.28
C VAL A 199 -0.37 1.48 -4.41
N VAL A 200 -1.08 1.82 -5.47
CA VAL A 200 -1.68 3.13 -5.69
C VAL A 200 -3.18 3.03 -5.42
N ASP A 201 -3.68 3.91 -4.57
CA ASP A 201 -5.11 4.01 -4.27
C ASP A 201 -5.86 4.82 -5.31
N ARG A 202 -7.18 4.91 -5.17
CA ARG A 202 -8.06 5.61 -6.12
C ARG A 202 -7.81 7.13 -6.18
N VAL A 203 -7.21 7.73 -5.16
CA VAL A 203 -6.86 9.15 -5.12
C VAL A 203 -5.45 9.41 -5.68
N GLY A 204 -4.69 8.34 -5.91
CA GLY A 204 -3.35 8.35 -6.48
C GLY A 204 -2.23 8.36 -5.43
N ASP A 205 -2.54 8.12 -4.15
CA ASP A 205 -1.51 7.99 -3.12
C ASP A 205 -0.90 6.59 -3.19
N THR A 206 0.42 6.51 -3.00
CA THR A 206 1.19 5.27 -2.98
C THR A 206 1.40 4.80 -1.55
N HIS A 207 1.01 3.57 -1.27
CA HIS A 207 1.16 2.89 0.01
C HIS A 207 2.08 1.70 -0.15
N GLU A 208 2.93 1.45 0.84
CA GLU A 208 3.85 0.31 0.85
C GLU A 208 3.64 -0.52 2.11
N ARG A 209 3.74 -1.84 1.95
CA ARG A 209 3.81 -2.79 3.05
C ARG A 209 4.84 -3.89 2.74
N ILE A 210 5.65 -4.22 3.73
CA ILE A 210 6.49 -5.42 3.72
C ILE A 210 5.75 -6.53 4.46
N ILE A 211 5.51 -7.63 3.76
CA ILE A 211 4.87 -8.84 4.23
C ILE A 211 5.97 -9.85 4.54
N ALA A 212 5.88 -10.51 5.69
CA ALA A 212 6.78 -11.61 6.07
C ALA A 212 5.94 -12.90 6.03
N CYS A 213 6.08 -13.67 4.96
CA CYS A 213 5.18 -14.78 4.64
C CYS A 213 5.28 -15.93 5.65
N LEU A 214 6.48 -16.20 6.16
CA LEU A 214 6.77 -17.28 7.09
C LEU A 214 6.83 -16.81 8.55
N LYS A 215 6.52 -15.54 8.81
CA LYS A 215 6.46 -15.02 10.17
C LYS A 215 5.33 -15.71 10.92
N ALA A 216 5.69 -16.38 12.00
CA ALA A 216 4.79 -17.24 12.78
C ALA A 216 4.20 -18.43 12.01
N ALA A 217 4.88 -18.88 10.94
CA ALA A 217 4.52 -20.11 10.26
C ALA A 217 4.66 -21.31 11.20
N ASP A 218 3.67 -22.20 11.17
CA ASP A 218 3.84 -23.54 11.68
C ASP A 218 4.75 -24.30 10.71
N ARG A 219 6.02 -24.47 11.13
CA ARG A 219 7.05 -25.09 10.29
C ARG A 219 6.91 -26.61 10.19
N SER A 220 6.08 -27.23 11.03
CA SER A 220 5.75 -28.66 10.99
C SER A 220 4.24 -28.83 11.16
N PRO A 221 3.44 -28.41 10.16
CA PRO A 221 2.00 -28.33 10.30
C PRO A 221 1.39 -29.71 10.51
N ALA A 222 0.94 -29.97 11.74
CA ALA A 222 0.33 -31.24 12.14
C ALA A 222 -1.19 -31.26 11.91
N HIS A 223 -1.81 -30.08 11.87
CA HIS A 223 -3.24 -29.87 11.70
C HIS A 223 -3.53 -28.77 10.68
N ILE A 224 -4.72 -28.82 10.09
CA ILE A 224 -5.21 -27.75 9.22
C ILE A 224 -5.76 -26.63 10.12
N ASP A 225 -5.45 -25.38 9.78
CA ASP A 225 -6.11 -24.26 10.44
C ASP A 225 -7.59 -24.18 10.02
N PRO A 226 -8.51 -23.86 10.93
CA PRO A 226 -9.92 -23.70 10.58
C PRO A 226 -10.09 -22.64 9.47
N GLU A 227 -11.05 -22.88 8.57
CA GLU A 227 -11.39 -21.86 7.58
C GLU A 227 -11.91 -20.62 8.29
N LEU A 228 -11.29 -19.48 8.02
CA LEU A 228 -11.80 -18.18 8.44
C LEU A 228 -13.01 -17.86 7.56
N SER A 229 -14.20 -18.19 8.05
CA SER A 229 -15.50 -17.80 7.49
C SER A 229 -15.74 -16.30 7.65
#